data_AF-A0A844FIY6-F1
#
_entry.id   AF-A0A844FIY6-F1
#
_cell.length_a   1.000
_cell.length_b   1.000
_cell.length_c   1.000
_cell.angle_alpha   90.00
_cell.angle_beta   90.00
_cell.angle_gamma   90.00
#
_symmetry.space_group_name_H-M   'P 1'
#
loop_
_entity.id
_entity.type
_entity.pdbx_description
1 polymer ?
#
loop_
_entity_poly.entity_id
_entity_poly.type
_entity_poly.pdbx_seq_one_letter_code
_entity_poly.pdbx_strand_id
1 'polypeptide(L)'
;MNKVMDCLIDRIKKWQPYFDAFAANKYVSGMRNGLIAPMYVLLFSSIFMVITYVPNIFGFYWSESVESMLLRPYDLTMGVYGLIVSATVAKAFTDILNQKQETGKSISALATMVSALSVYLILMGDPVEGGISTEYLGASGMIVGIIIGLVIPNIFKFSIDHNLTIKLPKEVPPNLSESFASVIAYGLAITVFWIFDIIFKNFSGGMNVAEALMNVLNPIFMAAESYLGMSIIYGATAFFQFLGMNGPDIVFPAVKPAMFQNLAENQELYRQGLHSFHAMTNASYDMAIAFGGTGATLMVTLMFAFLSKSKGNRAVGRAAIVPVMFNVNEPITFGAPLILSPIFLVPFILAPIANTILLRLFITTLGMSGFIMEVPWTTPGFIGTILGTNFDPLSFLLVPLIAIVDGIIYYPFFRVYDQKVLEDEKAKEELVLAGAEEVTTKTEELAEKPTGDSIGKDKLNVLVLCAGGGTSGMLANALNDSREELKEEYGVEFTARGGHYGQHSEFMSETDVVILAPQVSSHLTNMQNEAARHDAIALGTGGTEYIKYTQNPKSAAEFILNSISKQ
;
A
#
# COMPACT_ATOMS: atom_id res chain seq x y z
N MET A 1 -13.55 -6.83 -32.06
CA MET A 1 -13.14 -6.46 -30.70
C MET A 1 -12.32 -7.56 -30.01
N ASN A 2 -12.75 -8.83 -30.04
CA ASN A 2 -12.09 -9.94 -29.32
C ASN A 2 -10.60 -10.15 -29.68
N LYS A 3 -10.21 -10.22 -30.97
CA LYS A 3 -8.80 -10.47 -31.34
C LYS A 3 -7.80 -9.40 -30.85
N VAL A 4 -8.19 -8.12 -30.83
CA VAL A 4 -7.31 -7.03 -30.36
C VAL A 4 -7.21 -7.06 -28.84
N MET A 5 -8.34 -7.27 -28.15
CA MET A 5 -8.37 -7.38 -26.70
C MET A 5 -7.59 -8.61 -26.20
N ASP A 6 -7.77 -9.76 -26.84
CA ASP A 6 -7.03 -10.98 -26.52
C ASP A 6 -5.52 -10.81 -26.82
N CYS A 7 -5.14 -10.12 -27.90
CA CYS A 7 -3.75 -9.78 -28.19
C CYS A 7 -3.13 -8.86 -27.11
N LEU A 8 -3.87 -7.85 -26.63
CA LEU A 8 -3.42 -6.99 -25.53
C LEU A 8 -3.24 -7.80 -24.24
N ILE A 9 -4.20 -8.66 -23.90
CA ILE A 9 -4.12 -9.55 -22.74
C ILE A 9 -2.89 -10.45 -22.84
N ASP A 10 -2.65 -11.08 -23.99
CA ASP A 10 -1.48 -11.94 -24.21
C ASP A 10 -0.17 -11.15 -24.10
N ARG A 11 -0.16 -9.90 -24.56
CA ARG A 11 1.01 -9.03 -24.45
C ARG A 11 1.28 -8.62 -23.00
N ILE A 12 0.25 -8.29 -22.23
CA ILE A 12 0.36 -7.99 -20.80
C ILE A 12 0.85 -9.24 -20.05
N LYS A 13 0.34 -10.44 -20.38
CA LYS A 13 0.84 -11.71 -19.80
C LYS A 13 2.31 -11.95 -20.10
N LYS A 14 2.79 -11.63 -21.30
CA LYS A 14 4.23 -11.70 -21.62
C LYS A 14 5.07 -10.74 -20.78
N TRP A 15 4.48 -9.67 -20.25
CA TRP A 15 5.16 -8.70 -19.40
C TRP A 15 5.15 -9.10 -17.92
N GLN A 16 4.42 -10.15 -17.56
CA GLN A 16 4.31 -10.65 -16.18
C GLN A 16 5.66 -10.87 -15.49
N PRO A 17 6.70 -11.47 -16.12
CA PRO A 17 8.00 -11.64 -15.47
C PRO A 17 8.69 -10.31 -15.14
N TYR A 18 8.49 -9.28 -15.96
CA TYR A 18 9.03 -7.95 -15.69
C TYR A 18 8.29 -7.27 -14.53
N PHE A 19 6.97 -7.44 -14.45
CA PHE A 19 6.19 -6.95 -13.31
C PHE A 19 6.60 -7.63 -12.01
N ASP A 20 6.83 -8.95 -12.04
CA ASP A 20 7.25 -9.71 -10.87
C ASP A 20 8.69 -9.33 -10.46
N ALA A 21 9.60 -9.15 -11.42
CA ALA A 21 10.97 -8.68 -11.16
C ALA A 21 11.01 -7.26 -10.58
N PHE A 22 10.15 -6.36 -11.09
CA PHE A 22 10.00 -5.00 -10.55
C PHE A 22 9.47 -5.04 -9.11
N ALA A 23 8.43 -5.84 -8.86
CA ALA A 23 7.85 -6.00 -7.53
C ALA A 23 8.82 -6.66 -6.53
N ALA A 24 9.71 -7.54 -6.99
CA ALA A 24 10.73 -8.20 -6.18
C ALA A 24 11.96 -7.31 -5.88
N ASN A 25 12.09 -6.15 -6.52
CA ASN A 25 13.17 -5.21 -6.23
C ASN A 25 13.09 -4.74 -4.77
N LYS A 26 14.21 -4.80 -4.04
CA LYS A 26 14.26 -4.46 -2.60
C LYS A 26 13.72 -3.07 -2.26
N TYR A 27 13.93 -2.07 -3.12
CA TYR A 27 13.45 -0.70 -2.89
C TYR A 27 11.94 -0.59 -3.12
N VAL A 28 11.46 -1.20 -4.20
CA VAL A 28 10.03 -1.27 -4.52
C VAL A 28 9.28 -2.04 -3.43
N SER A 29 9.80 -3.20 -3.02
CA SER A 29 9.22 -4.00 -1.95
C SER A 29 9.30 -3.28 -0.59
N GLY A 30 10.39 -2.57 -0.29
CA GLY A 30 10.51 -1.80 0.95
C GLY A 30 9.48 -0.67 1.05
N MET A 31 9.32 0.09 -0.03
CA MET A 31 8.28 1.11 -0.15
C MET A 31 6.88 0.49 -0.01
N ARG A 32 6.56 -0.53 -0.82
CA ARG A 32 5.25 -1.18 -0.81
C ARG A 32 4.89 -1.75 0.56
N ASN A 33 5.81 -2.50 1.17
CA ASN A 33 5.57 -3.13 2.47
C ASN A 33 5.46 -2.07 3.58
N GLY A 34 6.23 -0.98 3.47
CA GLY A 34 6.14 0.16 4.37
C GLY A 34 4.79 0.86 4.33
N LEU A 35 4.15 0.92 3.16
CA LEU A 35 2.84 1.56 3.00
C LEU A 35 1.66 0.73 3.49
N ILE A 36 1.85 -0.53 3.86
CA ILE A 36 0.76 -1.39 4.37
C ILE A 36 0.24 -0.89 5.72
N ALA A 37 1.13 -0.54 6.66
CA ALA A 37 0.70 -0.07 7.99
C ALA A 37 -0.01 1.30 7.95
N PRO A 38 0.49 2.30 7.19
CA PRO A 38 -0.22 3.56 6.97
C PRO A 38 -1.64 3.41 6.38
N MET A 39 -1.99 2.30 5.72
CA MET A 39 -3.34 2.07 5.21
C MET A 39 -4.43 2.14 6.28
N TYR A 40 -4.13 1.80 7.54
CA TYR A 40 -5.12 1.92 8.62
C TYR A 40 -5.54 3.37 8.83
N VAL A 41 -4.59 4.31 8.72
CA VAL A 41 -4.85 5.74 8.80
C VAL A 41 -5.72 6.16 7.63
N LEU A 42 -5.33 5.80 6.41
CA LEU A 42 -6.09 6.17 5.20
C LEU A 42 -7.53 5.68 5.21
N LEU A 43 -7.73 4.39 5.48
CA LEU A 43 -9.07 3.78 5.49
C LEU A 43 -9.95 4.40 6.58
N PHE A 44 -9.40 4.62 7.77
CA PHE A 44 -10.16 5.21 8.87
C PHE A 44 -10.48 6.70 8.60
N SER A 45 -9.51 7.46 8.10
CA SER A 45 -9.68 8.88 7.74
C SER A 45 -10.69 9.09 6.61
N SER A 46 -10.79 8.14 5.66
CA SER A 46 -11.81 8.18 4.60
C SER A 46 -13.25 8.12 5.12
N ILE A 47 -13.49 7.43 6.25
CA ILE A 47 -14.83 7.34 6.86
C ILE A 47 -15.28 8.71 7.37
N PHE A 48 -14.39 9.48 7.99
CA PHE A 48 -14.69 10.83 8.45
C PHE A 48 -14.97 11.77 7.27
N MET A 49 -14.19 11.68 6.20
CA MET A 49 -14.49 12.45 4.98
C MET A 49 -15.89 12.13 4.43
N VAL A 50 -16.27 10.84 4.38
CA VAL A 50 -17.60 10.41 3.92
C VAL A 50 -18.69 11.00 4.81
N ILE A 51 -18.57 10.88 6.13
CA ILE A 51 -19.56 11.39 7.09
C ILE A 51 -19.70 12.92 6.99
N THR A 52 -18.58 13.62 6.82
CA THR A 52 -18.58 15.08 6.70
C THR A 52 -19.17 15.56 5.38
N TYR A 53 -18.73 15.00 4.26
CA TYR A 53 -18.96 15.62 2.94
C TYR A 53 -20.03 14.96 2.08
N VAL A 54 -20.45 13.71 2.33
CA VAL A 54 -21.59 13.13 1.59
C VAL A 54 -22.92 13.87 1.86
N PRO A 55 -23.23 14.36 3.08
CA PRO A 55 -24.45 15.13 3.33
C PRO A 55 -24.61 16.39 2.46
N ASN A 56 -23.50 17.00 2.03
CA ASN A 56 -23.50 18.20 1.18
C ASN A 56 -24.27 17.98 -0.14
N ILE A 57 -24.29 16.74 -0.64
CA ILE A 57 -25.03 16.34 -1.84
C ILE A 57 -26.54 16.58 -1.67
N PHE A 58 -27.05 16.45 -0.44
CA PHE A 58 -28.47 16.62 -0.11
C PHE A 58 -28.81 18.05 0.36
N GLY A 59 -27.88 19.01 0.20
CA GLY A 59 -28.04 20.39 0.64
C GLY A 59 -27.94 20.58 2.15
N PHE A 60 -27.50 19.55 2.88
CA PHE A 60 -27.22 19.64 4.30
C PHE A 60 -25.73 19.89 4.51
N TYR A 61 -25.42 20.99 5.20
CA TYR A 61 -24.06 21.36 5.55
C TYR A 61 -23.95 21.40 7.07
N TRP A 62 -22.95 20.72 7.61
CA TRP A 62 -22.61 20.84 9.02
C TRP A 62 -22.27 22.29 9.36
N SER A 63 -22.45 22.70 10.62
CA SER A 63 -21.87 23.98 11.07
C SER A 63 -20.34 23.88 11.04
N GLU A 64 -19.64 24.99 10.85
CA GLU A 64 -18.16 25.02 10.83
C GLU A 64 -17.54 24.32 12.06
N SER A 65 -18.17 24.46 13.24
CA SER A 65 -17.74 23.79 14.47
C SER A 65 -17.91 22.27 14.43
N VAL A 66 -18.96 21.76 13.78
CA VAL A 66 -19.18 20.32 13.66
C VAL A 66 -18.32 19.74 12.55
N GLU A 67 -18.21 20.44 11.42
CA GLU A 67 -17.31 20.06 10.33
C GLU A 67 -15.86 19.93 10.82
N SER A 68 -15.34 20.96 11.50
CA SER A 68 -13.99 20.91 12.07
C SER A 68 -13.82 19.80 13.12
N MET A 69 -14.85 19.49 13.91
CA MET A 69 -14.82 18.37 14.85
C MET A 69 -14.76 17.02 14.12
N LEU A 70 -15.54 16.86 13.04
CA LEU A 70 -15.58 15.64 12.23
C LEU A 70 -14.30 15.44 11.41
N LEU A 71 -13.70 16.53 10.91
CA LEU A 71 -12.46 16.48 10.12
C LEU A 71 -11.20 16.40 10.97
N ARG A 72 -11.25 16.76 12.26
CA ARG A 72 -10.08 16.72 13.14
C ARG A 72 -9.28 15.40 13.08
N PRO A 73 -9.90 14.20 13.07
CA PRO A 73 -9.15 12.95 12.91
C PRO A 73 -8.45 12.85 11.55
N TYR A 74 -9.11 13.29 10.47
CA TYR A 74 -8.53 13.36 9.14
C TYR A 74 -7.35 14.34 9.14
N ASP A 75 -7.57 15.60 9.50
CA ASP A 75 -6.56 16.67 9.43
C ASP A 75 -5.31 16.34 10.25
N LEU A 76 -5.47 15.82 11.47
CA LEU A 76 -4.33 15.51 12.34
C LEU A 76 -3.56 14.28 11.89
N THR A 77 -4.23 13.24 11.37
CA THR A 77 -3.54 12.01 10.97
C THR A 77 -2.97 12.11 9.56
N MET A 78 -3.72 12.71 8.63
CA MET A 78 -3.26 12.97 7.26
C MET A 78 -2.23 14.10 7.21
N GLY A 79 -2.37 15.11 8.08
CA GLY A 79 -1.42 16.22 8.22
C GLY A 79 -0.03 15.81 8.71
N VAL A 80 0.14 14.58 9.24
CA VAL A 80 1.45 14.00 9.60
C VAL A 80 1.71 12.68 8.87
N TYR A 81 0.96 12.39 7.81
CA TYR A 81 1.02 11.11 7.13
C TYR A 81 2.41 10.78 6.57
N GLY A 82 3.12 11.76 6.01
CA GLY A 82 4.48 11.56 5.50
C GLY A 82 5.49 11.18 6.60
N LEU A 83 5.26 11.65 7.83
CA LEU A 83 6.04 11.25 9.01
C LEU A 83 5.77 9.77 9.38
N ILE A 84 4.52 9.31 9.33
CA ILE A 84 4.15 7.90 9.58
C ILE A 84 4.76 7.00 8.48
N VAL A 85 4.68 7.43 7.23
CA VAL A 85 5.23 6.72 6.07
C VAL A 85 6.75 6.61 6.17
N SER A 86 7.47 7.66 6.56
CA SER A 86 8.93 7.60 6.66
C SER A 86 9.40 6.53 7.65
N ALA A 87 8.75 6.44 8.81
CA ALA A 87 9.04 5.43 9.83
C ALA A 87 8.72 4.02 9.34
N THR A 88 7.52 3.81 8.79
CA THR A 88 7.05 2.47 8.39
C THR A 88 7.81 1.93 7.18
N VAL A 89 8.18 2.79 6.22
CA VAL A 89 9.08 2.44 5.11
C VAL A 89 10.49 2.14 5.63
N ALA A 90 11.02 2.91 6.59
CA ALA A 90 12.30 2.60 7.23
C ALA A 90 12.30 1.22 7.88
N LYS A 91 11.26 0.91 8.67
CA LYS A 91 11.10 -0.42 9.29
C LYS A 91 11.09 -1.52 8.24
N ALA A 92 10.19 -1.42 7.25
CA ALA A 92 10.00 -2.45 6.24
C ALA A 92 11.26 -2.67 5.39
N PHE A 93 11.99 -1.60 5.07
CA PHE A 93 13.23 -1.70 4.32
C PHE A 93 14.37 -2.26 5.18
N THR A 94 14.44 -1.93 6.47
CA THR A 94 15.36 -2.56 7.44
C THR A 94 15.13 -4.06 7.53
N ASP A 95 13.88 -4.50 7.64
CA ASP A 95 13.52 -5.93 7.70
C ASP A 95 14.02 -6.66 6.44
N ILE A 96 13.89 -6.04 5.25
CA ILE A 96 14.42 -6.57 3.99
C ILE A 96 15.96 -6.63 3.98
N LEU A 97 16.64 -5.61 4.51
CA LEU A 97 18.11 -5.61 4.57
C LEU A 97 18.64 -6.68 5.53
N ASN A 98 17.95 -6.92 6.65
CA ASN A 98 18.35 -7.91 7.66
C ASN A 98 18.30 -9.35 7.13
N GLN A 99 17.42 -9.66 6.18
CA GLN A 99 17.39 -10.97 5.51
C GLN A 99 18.73 -11.35 4.86
N LYS A 100 19.56 -10.37 4.51
CA LYS A 100 20.89 -10.58 3.90
C LYS A 100 22.05 -10.20 4.80
N GLN A 101 21.80 -9.75 6.03
CA GLN A 101 22.86 -9.39 6.97
C GLN A 101 23.59 -10.63 7.48
N GLU A 102 24.79 -10.48 8.06
CA GLU A 102 25.48 -11.59 8.74
C GLU A 102 24.91 -11.81 10.15
N THR A 103 25.08 -13.01 10.70
CA THR A 103 24.70 -13.32 12.09
C THR A 103 25.42 -12.37 13.06
N GLY A 104 24.67 -11.71 13.95
CA GLY A 104 25.20 -10.72 14.89
C GLY A 104 25.40 -9.30 14.32
N LYS A 105 25.02 -9.05 13.05
CA LYS A 105 25.03 -7.73 12.40
C LYS A 105 23.62 -7.25 12.03
N SER A 106 22.63 -7.58 12.86
CA SER A 106 21.25 -7.12 12.66
C SER A 106 21.16 -5.61 12.84
N ILE A 107 20.40 -4.97 11.94
CA ILE A 107 20.04 -3.56 12.04
C ILE A 107 18.77 -3.45 12.89
N SER A 108 18.78 -2.57 13.89
CA SER A 108 17.58 -2.33 14.71
C SER A 108 16.51 -1.58 13.89
N ALA A 109 15.41 -2.27 13.59
CA ALA A 109 14.28 -1.68 12.88
C ALA A 109 13.68 -0.49 13.65
N LEU A 110 13.56 -0.60 14.97
CA LEU A 110 13.08 0.48 15.83
C LEU A 110 14.01 1.71 15.77
N ALA A 111 15.33 1.51 15.81
CA ALA A 111 16.28 2.62 15.71
C ALA A 111 16.21 3.30 14.34
N THR A 112 16.02 2.54 13.25
CA THR A 112 15.83 3.12 11.92
C THR A 112 14.51 3.90 11.79
N MET A 113 13.43 3.43 12.44
CA MET A 113 12.16 4.17 12.50
C MET A 113 12.34 5.52 13.20
N VAL A 114 12.92 5.51 14.40
CA VAL A 114 13.17 6.72 15.19
C VAL A 114 14.09 7.67 14.41
N SER A 115 15.13 7.15 13.76
CA SER A 115 16.02 7.94 12.92
C SER A 115 15.31 8.57 11.72
N ALA A 116 14.44 7.82 11.04
CA ALA A 116 13.66 8.35 9.92
C ALA A 116 12.68 9.44 10.37
N LEU A 117 12.01 9.28 11.52
CA LEU A 117 11.15 10.32 12.11
C LEU A 117 11.92 11.60 12.40
N SER A 118 13.06 11.48 13.09
CA SER A 118 13.91 12.61 13.43
C SER A 118 14.41 13.34 12.18
N VAL A 119 14.91 12.60 11.18
CA VAL A 119 15.39 13.17 9.92
C VAL A 119 14.27 13.84 9.13
N TYR A 120 13.07 13.24 9.11
CA TYR A 120 11.91 13.84 8.47
C TYR A 120 11.56 15.18 9.09
N LEU A 121 11.52 15.28 10.43
CA LEU A 121 11.25 16.53 11.12
C LEU A 121 12.36 17.58 10.89
N ILE A 122 13.63 17.17 10.80
CA ILE A 122 14.73 18.08 10.48
C ILE A 122 14.53 18.71 9.10
N LEU A 123 14.11 17.92 8.11
CA LEU A 123 13.99 18.37 6.72
C LEU A 123 12.67 19.07 6.41
N MET A 124 11.59 18.74 7.12
CA MET A 124 10.22 19.17 6.79
C MET A 124 9.57 20.06 7.86
N GLY A 125 10.03 19.96 9.11
CA GLY A 125 9.42 20.64 10.24
C GLY A 125 9.93 22.06 10.37
N ASP A 126 9.19 23.02 9.80
CA ASP A 126 9.52 24.43 9.96
C ASP A 126 9.00 24.96 11.30
N PRO A 127 9.87 25.54 12.16
CA PRO A 127 9.45 26.13 13.42
C PRO A 127 8.64 27.41 13.16
N VAL A 128 7.47 27.51 13.81
CA VAL A 128 6.59 28.67 13.78
C VAL A 128 6.34 29.18 15.20
N GLU A 129 5.79 30.38 15.36
CA GLU A 129 5.45 30.89 16.69
C GLU A 129 4.49 29.92 17.40
N GLY A 130 4.92 29.40 18.57
CA GLY A 130 4.13 28.47 19.37
C GLY A 130 4.12 27.01 18.89
N GLY A 131 4.87 26.62 17.85
CA GLY A 131 4.88 25.23 17.38
C GLY A 131 5.73 24.92 16.14
N ILE A 132 5.32 23.89 15.41
CA ILE A 132 5.92 23.45 14.15
C ILE A 132 4.82 23.47 13.07
N SER A 133 5.13 23.97 11.88
CA SER A 133 4.18 23.95 10.76
C SER A 133 3.90 22.51 10.32
N THR A 134 2.63 22.18 10.11
CA THR A 134 2.19 20.88 9.59
C THR A 134 1.98 20.88 8.07
N GLU A 135 2.17 22.04 7.41
CA GLU A 135 1.88 22.24 5.98
C GLU A 135 2.57 21.21 5.07
N TYR A 136 3.82 20.86 5.39
CA TYR A 136 4.64 19.92 4.62
C TYR A 136 4.85 18.56 5.31
N LEU A 137 4.22 18.32 6.47
CA LEU A 137 4.39 17.08 7.22
C LEU A 137 3.48 15.94 6.74
N GLY A 138 2.42 16.27 6.01
CA GLY A 138 1.39 15.34 5.54
C GLY A 138 1.71 14.69 4.19
N ALA A 139 0.72 14.65 3.30
CA ALA A 139 0.85 14.06 1.97
C ALA A 139 1.92 14.75 1.10
N SER A 140 2.07 16.06 1.22
CA SER A 140 3.06 16.89 0.50
C SER A 140 4.51 16.49 0.78
N GLY A 141 4.84 16.11 2.02
CA GLY A 141 6.18 15.64 2.41
C GLY A 141 6.39 14.12 2.26
N MET A 142 5.34 13.35 1.94
CA MET A 142 5.39 11.89 1.90
C MET A 142 6.45 11.34 0.94
N ILE A 143 6.68 11.98 -0.21
CA ILE A 143 7.75 11.59 -1.16
C ILE A 143 9.10 11.62 -0.46
N VAL A 144 9.38 12.71 0.26
CA VAL A 144 10.63 12.85 0.99
C VAL A 144 10.69 11.85 2.14
N GLY A 145 9.56 11.57 2.78
CA GLY A 145 9.44 10.51 3.79
C GLY A 145 9.81 9.13 3.28
N ILE A 146 9.34 8.75 2.09
CA ILE A 146 9.72 7.49 1.44
C ILE A 146 11.21 7.45 1.15
N ILE A 147 11.78 8.54 0.61
CA ILE A 147 13.22 8.62 0.32
C ILE A 147 14.03 8.45 1.60
N ILE A 148 13.68 9.18 2.68
CA ILE A 148 14.31 9.04 3.99
C ILE A 148 14.20 7.59 4.49
N GLY A 149 13.01 7.00 4.42
CA GLY A 149 12.78 5.62 4.84
C GLY A 149 13.63 4.60 4.06
N LEU A 150 13.96 4.86 2.80
CA LEU A 150 14.86 4.01 2.01
C LEU A 150 16.34 4.30 2.27
N VAL A 151 16.72 5.54 2.61
CA VAL A 151 18.12 5.94 2.82
C VAL A 151 18.62 5.57 4.22
N ILE A 152 17.82 5.80 5.26
CA ILE A 152 18.23 5.63 6.66
C ILE A 152 18.72 4.20 6.97
N PRO A 153 18.01 3.12 6.57
CA PRO A 153 18.50 1.76 6.80
C PRO A 153 19.83 1.45 6.10
N ASN A 154 20.15 2.11 4.97
CA ASN A 154 21.46 1.95 4.32
C ASN A 154 22.59 2.61 5.12
N ILE A 155 22.33 3.74 5.79
CA ILE A 155 23.30 4.38 6.70
C ILE A 155 23.57 3.45 7.88
N PHE A 156 22.53 2.88 8.47
CA PHE A 156 22.66 1.91 9.55
C PHE A 156 23.43 0.65 9.10
N LYS A 157 23.08 0.11 7.93
CA LYS A 157 23.83 -1.00 7.32
C LYS A 157 25.31 -0.65 7.20
N PHE A 158 25.65 0.52 6.67
CA PHE A 158 27.04 0.95 6.53
C PHE A 158 27.76 0.98 7.88
N SER A 159 27.15 1.57 8.92
CA SER A 159 27.75 1.62 10.26
C SER A 159 28.00 0.23 10.84
N ILE A 160 27.02 -0.68 10.73
CA ILE A 160 27.12 -2.03 11.30
C ILE A 160 28.13 -2.89 10.52
N ASP A 161 28.11 -2.84 9.18
CA ASP A 161 29.03 -3.59 8.32
C ASP A 161 30.50 -3.22 8.58
N HIS A 162 30.76 -1.94 8.90
CA HIS A 162 32.10 -1.42 9.20
C HIS A 162 32.47 -1.45 10.69
N ASN A 163 31.66 -2.10 11.55
CA ASN A 163 31.86 -2.15 13.00
C ASN A 163 31.96 -0.75 13.65
N LEU A 164 31.29 0.25 13.08
CA LEU A 164 31.11 1.58 13.67
C LEU A 164 30.02 1.51 14.73
N THR A 165 30.26 0.73 15.78
CA THR A 165 29.31 0.47 16.87
C THR A 165 30.00 0.59 18.22
N ILE A 166 29.24 0.96 19.25
CA ILE A 166 29.73 0.96 20.63
C ILE A 166 29.74 -0.49 21.11
N LYS A 167 30.93 -1.05 21.36
CA LYS A 167 31.07 -2.40 21.91
C LYS A 167 30.88 -2.35 23.43
N LEU A 168 29.79 -2.95 23.92
CA LEU A 168 29.57 -3.11 25.35
C LEU A 168 30.17 -4.43 25.87
N PRO A 169 30.55 -4.49 27.16
CA PRO A 169 30.97 -5.72 27.81
C PRO A 169 29.88 -6.81 27.77
N LYS A 170 30.26 -8.09 27.92
CA LYS A 170 29.33 -9.24 27.84
C LYS A 170 28.31 -9.27 28.97
N GLU A 171 28.59 -8.56 30.06
CA GLU A 171 27.75 -8.43 31.24
C GLU A 171 26.51 -7.55 30.99
N VAL A 172 26.47 -6.82 29.88
CA VAL A 172 25.35 -5.94 29.53
C VAL A 172 24.25 -6.73 28.81
N PRO A 173 22.97 -6.57 29.20
CA PRO A 173 21.85 -7.23 28.53
C PRO A 173 21.85 -6.99 27.01
N PRO A 174 21.54 -8.01 26.18
CA PRO A 174 21.57 -7.91 24.72
C PRO A 174 20.76 -6.73 24.16
N ASN A 175 19.56 -6.49 24.69
CA ASN A 175 18.67 -5.40 24.25
C ASN A 175 19.31 -4.01 24.43
N LEU A 176 20.15 -3.84 25.46
CA LEU A 176 20.87 -2.60 25.70
C LEU A 176 22.07 -2.48 24.74
N SER A 177 22.79 -3.57 24.52
CA SER A 177 23.89 -3.65 23.54
C SER A 177 23.45 -3.24 22.13
N GLU A 178 22.30 -3.73 21.65
CA GLU A 178 21.75 -3.36 20.33
C GLU A 178 21.38 -1.87 20.23
N SER A 179 20.82 -1.31 21.30
CA SER A 179 20.46 0.10 21.36
C SER A 179 21.71 0.98 21.26
N PHE A 180 22.78 0.66 22.00
CA PHE A 180 24.05 1.38 21.95
C PHE A 180 24.83 1.15 20.64
N ALA A 181 24.71 -0.03 20.04
CA ALA A 181 25.27 -0.28 18.70
C ALA A 181 24.64 0.64 17.65
N SER A 182 23.37 0.97 17.81
CA SER A 182 22.60 1.83 16.90
C SER A 182 22.85 3.34 17.10
N VAL A 183 23.41 3.77 18.24
CA VAL A 183 23.62 5.20 18.56
C VAL A 183 24.54 5.88 17.56
N ILE A 184 25.62 5.22 17.14
CA ILE A 184 26.57 5.80 16.17
C ILE A 184 25.90 5.95 14.80
N ALA A 185 25.14 4.95 14.37
CA ALA A 185 24.39 5.01 13.12
C ALA A 185 23.32 6.12 13.14
N TYR A 186 22.59 6.25 14.24
CA TYR A 186 21.65 7.34 14.46
C TYR A 186 22.35 8.70 14.38
N GLY A 187 23.43 8.89 15.14
CA GLY A 187 24.21 10.14 15.15
C GLY A 187 24.70 10.51 13.75
N LEU A 188 25.25 9.54 13.01
CA LEU A 188 25.70 9.73 11.64
C LEU A 188 24.55 10.17 10.72
N ALA A 189 23.40 9.49 10.79
CA ALA A 189 22.23 9.85 9.99
C ALA A 189 21.75 11.27 10.28
N ILE A 190 21.61 11.63 11.57
CA ILE A 190 21.21 12.98 11.99
C ILE A 190 22.20 14.03 11.51
N THR A 191 23.51 13.82 11.72
CA THR A 191 24.53 14.79 11.30
C THR A 191 24.53 15.00 9.79
N VAL A 192 24.43 13.93 8.99
CA VAL A 192 24.41 14.02 7.52
C VAL A 192 23.21 14.84 7.05
N PHE A 193 22.01 14.52 7.53
CA PHE A 193 20.80 15.19 7.08
C PHE A 193 20.64 16.60 7.66
N TRP A 194 21.15 16.86 8.85
CA TRP A 194 21.21 18.21 9.42
C TRP A 194 22.14 19.13 8.61
N ILE A 195 23.33 18.65 8.25
CA ILE A 195 24.25 19.40 7.37
C ILE A 195 23.60 19.62 6.01
N PHE A 196 22.94 18.59 5.45
CA PHE A 196 22.20 18.73 4.21
C PHE A 196 21.09 19.79 4.31
N ASP A 197 20.29 19.82 5.39
CA ASP A 197 19.24 20.83 5.60
C ASP A 197 19.81 22.25 5.59
N ILE A 198 20.88 22.50 6.34
CA ILE A 198 21.55 23.80 6.39
C ILE A 198 22.01 24.22 4.99
N ILE A 199 22.66 23.33 4.26
CA ILE A 199 23.15 23.62 2.91
C ILE A 199 21.96 23.90 1.99
N PHE A 200 20.94 23.03 2.02
CA PHE A 200 19.78 23.12 1.17
C PHE A 200 19.02 24.44 1.34
N LYS A 201 18.68 24.80 2.59
CA LYS A 201 17.96 26.05 2.90
C LYS A 201 18.74 27.30 2.47
N ASN A 202 20.07 27.28 2.58
CA ASN A 202 20.90 28.38 2.09
C ASN A 202 20.83 28.55 0.55
N PHE A 203 20.71 27.45 -0.20
CA PHE A 203 20.59 27.51 -1.66
C PHE A 203 19.15 27.72 -2.14
N SER A 204 18.16 27.24 -1.40
CA SER A 204 16.74 27.30 -1.75
C SER A 204 16.07 28.62 -1.32
N GLY A 205 16.79 29.53 -0.65
CA GLY A 205 16.21 30.78 -0.16
C GLY A 205 15.33 30.59 1.09
N GLY A 206 15.59 29.55 1.88
CA GLY A 206 14.88 29.24 3.12
C GLY A 206 13.81 28.16 2.99
N MET A 207 13.49 27.72 1.76
CA MET A 207 12.48 26.69 1.54
C MET A 207 12.93 25.33 2.08
N ASN A 208 11.99 24.61 2.69
CA ASN A 208 12.20 23.19 3.00
C ASN A 208 12.20 22.33 1.72
N VAL A 209 12.58 21.06 1.84
CA VAL A 209 12.77 20.19 0.66
C VAL A 209 11.45 19.88 -0.06
N ALA A 210 10.33 19.75 0.66
CA ALA A 210 9.03 19.51 0.05
C ALA A 210 8.51 20.75 -0.70
N GLU A 211 8.63 21.93 -0.10
CA GLU A 211 8.30 23.20 -0.74
C GLU A 211 9.12 23.42 -2.02
N ALA A 212 10.43 23.16 -1.96
CA ALA A 212 11.28 23.28 -3.13
C ALA A 212 10.89 22.28 -4.24
N LEU A 213 10.54 21.03 -3.89
CA LEU A 213 10.04 20.05 -4.84
C LEU A 213 8.76 20.54 -5.52
N MET A 214 7.82 21.07 -4.75
CA MET A 214 6.57 21.65 -5.26
C MET A 214 6.85 22.83 -6.21
N ASN A 215 7.76 23.71 -5.85
CA ASN A 215 8.13 24.85 -6.68
C ASN A 215 8.82 24.45 -8.00
N VAL A 216 9.56 23.35 -8.04
CA VAL A 216 10.10 22.79 -9.28
C VAL A 216 8.99 22.24 -10.19
N LEU A 217 7.90 21.72 -9.62
CA LEU A 217 6.78 21.19 -10.38
C LEU A 217 5.82 22.29 -10.89
N ASN A 218 5.75 23.44 -10.21
CA ASN A 218 4.85 24.55 -10.55
C ASN A 218 4.90 25.04 -12.02
N PRO A 219 6.07 25.23 -12.68
CA PRO A 219 6.12 25.68 -14.07
C PRO A 219 5.50 24.69 -15.08
N ILE A 220 5.54 23.38 -14.79
CA ILE A 220 4.89 22.34 -15.60
C ILE A 220 3.37 22.55 -15.61
N PHE A 221 2.86 23.11 -14.51
CA PHE A 221 1.44 23.28 -14.25
C PHE A 221 0.88 24.62 -14.72
N MET A 222 1.70 25.59 -15.13
CA MET A 222 1.25 26.90 -15.62
C MET A 222 0.81 26.91 -17.10
N ALA A 223 1.11 25.86 -17.89
CA ALA A 223 0.57 25.65 -19.24
C ALA A 223 -0.77 24.87 -19.24
N ALA A 224 -1.56 25.11 -18.18
CA ALA A 224 -2.52 24.19 -17.60
C ALA A 224 -3.66 23.81 -18.54
N GLU A 225 -4.22 24.78 -19.25
CA GLU A 225 -5.46 24.62 -20.01
C GLU A 225 -5.24 24.28 -21.49
N SER A 226 -4.31 23.37 -21.75
CA SER A 226 -4.13 22.72 -23.05
C SER A 226 -4.42 21.22 -22.93
N TYR A 227 -4.64 20.53 -24.06
CA TYR A 227 -4.76 19.06 -24.04
C TYR A 227 -3.57 18.40 -23.33
N LEU A 228 -2.36 18.87 -23.64
CA LEU A 228 -1.14 18.34 -23.03
C LEU A 228 -1.02 18.76 -21.56
N GLY A 229 -1.28 20.03 -21.24
CA GLY A 229 -1.20 20.56 -19.88
C GLY A 229 -2.13 19.83 -18.91
N MET A 230 -3.42 19.73 -19.24
CA MET A 230 -4.39 19.03 -18.41
C MET A 230 -4.05 17.53 -18.29
N SER A 231 -3.59 16.90 -19.37
CA SER A 231 -3.17 15.49 -19.35
C SER A 231 -1.97 15.26 -18.43
N ILE A 232 -0.99 16.17 -18.43
CA ILE A 232 0.16 16.12 -17.51
C ILE A 232 -0.30 16.32 -16.07
N ILE A 233 -1.16 17.32 -15.82
CA ILE A 233 -1.68 17.62 -14.47
C ILE A 233 -2.41 16.40 -13.90
N TYR A 234 -3.47 15.94 -14.57
CA TYR A 234 -4.31 14.86 -14.03
C TYR A 234 -3.66 13.48 -14.14
N GLY A 235 -2.77 13.29 -15.12
CA GLY A 235 -1.90 12.12 -15.19
C GLY A 235 -0.89 12.08 -14.03
N ALA A 236 -0.31 13.23 -13.65
CA ALA A 236 0.55 13.34 -12.47
C ALA A 236 -0.23 13.11 -11.17
N THR A 237 -1.45 13.65 -11.06
CA THR A 237 -2.35 13.39 -9.92
C THR A 237 -2.59 11.89 -9.75
N ALA A 238 -2.90 11.19 -10.85
CA ALA A 238 -3.06 9.74 -10.84
C ALA A 238 -1.75 9.00 -10.55
N PHE A 239 -0.62 9.45 -11.07
CA PHE A 239 0.68 8.85 -10.82
C PHE A 239 1.07 8.94 -9.33
N PHE A 240 0.92 10.11 -8.70
CA PHE A 240 1.20 10.24 -7.27
C PHE A 240 0.26 9.37 -6.44
N GLN A 241 -1.01 9.26 -6.81
CA GLN A 241 -1.92 8.36 -6.11
C GLN A 241 -1.61 6.88 -6.31
N PHE A 242 -1.15 6.49 -7.50
CA PHE A 242 -0.64 5.15 -7.75
C PHE A 242 0.55 4.79 -6.84
N LEU A 243 1.38 5.78 -6.47
CA LEU A 243 2.48 5.61 -5.53
C LEU A 243 2.04 5.53 -4.05
N GLY A 244 0.73 5.62 -3.77
CA GLY A 244 0.16 5.53 -2.43
C GLY A 244 -0.01 6.86 -1.70
N MET A 245 0.21 7.98 -2.40
CA MET A 245 -0.06 9.33 -1.89
C MET A 245 -1.50 9.77 -2.17
N ASN A 246 -1.98 10.83 -1.54
CA ASN A 246 -3.17 11.51 -2.04
C ASN A 246 -2.75 12.40 -3.22
N GLY A 247 -3.13 12.00 -4.44
CA GLY A 247 -2.69 12.67 -5.68
C GLY A 247 -3.10 14.15 -5.73
N PRO A 248 -4.39 14.47 -5.51
CA PRO A 248 -4.88 15.85 -5.46
C PRO A 248 -4.10 16.73 -4.48
N ASP A 249 -3.80 16.25 -3.27
CA ASP A 249 -3.07 17.02 -2.26
C ASP A 249 -1.66 17.44 -2.71
N ILE A 250 -1.05 16.67 -3.62
CA ILE A 250 0.28 16.98 -4.17
C ILE A 250 0.18 17.91 -5.37
N VAL A 251 -0.77 17.71 -6.27
CA VAL A 251 -0.78 18.46 -7.54
C VAL A 251 -1.58 19.75 -7.43
N PHE A 252 -2.69 19.74 -6.69
CA PHE A 252 -3.65 20.84 -6.73
C PHE A 252 -3.20 22.13 -6.06
N PRO A 253 -2.36 22.16 -5.02
CA PRO A 253 -1.85 23.44 -4.49
C PRO A 253 -1.26 24.37 -5.58
N ALA A 254 -0.66 23.79 -6.62
CA ALA A 254 -0.08 24.53 -7.75
C ALA A 254 -1.11 25.06 -8.77
N VAL A 255 -2.20 24.31 -9.00
CA VAL A 255 -3.17 24.58 -10.11
C VAL A 255 -4.52 25.09 -9.63
N LYS A 256 -4.87 24.87 -8.36
CA LYS A 256 -6.20 25.17 -7.81
C LYS A 256 -6.57 26.66 -7.91
N PRO A 257 -5.65 27.64 -7.75
CA PRO A 257 -5.97 29.03 -8.05
C PRO A 257 -6.47 29.25 -9.49
N ALA A 258 -5.81 28.61 -10.48
CA ALA A 258 -6.23 28.69 -11.88
C ALA A 258 -7.57 27.95 -12.11
N MET A 259 -7.79 26.81 -11.45
CA MET A 259 -9.06 26.07 -11.54
C MET A 259 -10.26 26.89 -11.02
N PHE A 260 -10.08 27.64 -9.92
CA PHE A 260 -11.11 28.54 -9.40
C PHE A 260 -11.33 29.77 -10.28
N GLN A 261 -10.25 30.34 -10.81
CA GLN A 261 -10.35 31.44 -11.78
C GLN A 261 -11.14 31.01 -13.03
N ASN A 262 -10.81 29.85 -13.60
CA ASN A 262 -11.48 29.29 -14.77
C ASN A 262 -12.98 29.04 -14.54
N LEU A 263 -13.35 28.55 -13.34
CA LEU A 263 -14.76 28.40 -12.98
C LEU A 263 -15.49 29.75 -12.91
N ALA A 264 -14.87 30.76 -12.31
CA ALA A 264 -15.43 32.11 -12.21
C ALA A 264 -15.59 32.74 -13.61
N GLU A 265 -14.63 32.56 -14.51
CA GLU A 265 -14.70 33.01 -15.90
C GLU A 265 -15.83 32.30 -16.66
N ASN A 266 -15.98 30.97 -16.50
CA ASN A 266 -17.10 30.22 -17.05
C ASN A 266 -18.47 30.73 -16.56
N GLN A 267 -18.59 31.06 -15.27
CA GLN A 267 -19.81 31.63 -14.69
C GLN A 267 -20.15 33.00 -15.26
N GLU A 268 -19.14 33.84 -15.46
CA GLU A 268 -19.33 35.18 -16.05
C GLU A 268 -19.74 35.09 -17.52
N LEU A 269 -19.09 34.23 -18.32
CA LEU A 269 -19.50 33.94 -19.69
C LEU A 269 -20.96 33.49 -19.75
N TYR A 270 -21.36 32.56 -18.87
CA TYR A 270 -22.73 32.08 -18.80
C TYR A 270 -23.73 33.20 -18.44
N ARG A 271 -23.40 34.07 -17.49
CA ARG A 271 -24.25 35.24 -17.12
C ARG A 271 -24.45 36.21 -18.28
N GLN A 272 -23.44 36.34 -19.14
CA GLN A 272 -23.50 37.16 -20.35
C GLN A 272 -24.22 36.48 -21.52
N GLY A 273 -24.67 35.22 -21.36
CA GLY A 273 -25.25 34.43 -22.44
C GLY A 273 -24.22 33.95 -23.47
N LEU A 274 -22.94 33.97 -23.12
CA LEU A 274 -21.83 33.47 -23.93
C LEU A 274 -21.50 32.02 -23.58
N HIS A 275 -20.78 31.36 -24.50
CA HIS A 275 -20.36 29.97 -24.32
C HIS A 275 -19.19 29.86 -23.33
N SER A 276 -19.41 29.14 -22.22
CA SER A 276 -18.38 28.78 -21.24
C SER A 276 -17.46 27.72 -21.82
N PHE A 277 -16.17 28.02 -21.97
CA PHE A 277 -15.23 27.14 -22.69
C PHE A 277 -14.09 26.60 -21.82
N HIS A 278 -13.94 27.07 -20.57
CA HIS A 278 -12.88 26.57 -19.71
C HIS A 278 -13.18 25.13 -19.30
N ALA A 279 -12.22 24.25 -19.55
CA ALA A 279 -12.33 22.82 -19.30
C ALA A 279 -11.63 22.40 -18.00
N MET A 280 -10.73 23.23 -17.48
CA MET A 280 -9.98 22.95 -16.27
C MET A 280 -10.60 23.70 -15.08
N THR A 281 -11.50 23.04 -14.35
CA THR A 281 -12.10 23.52 -13.11
C THR A 281 -11.99 22.44 -12.02
N ASN A 282 -12.29 22.80 -10.76
CA ASN A 282 -12.30 21.81 -9.68
C ASN A 282 -13.37 20.73 -9.92
N ALA A 283 -14.61 21.17 -10.15
CA ALA A 283 -15.71 20.27 -10.48
C ALA A 283 -15.47 19.40 -11.72
N SER A 284 -14.77 19.90 -12.76
CA SER A 284 -14.49 19.07 -13.94
C SER A 284 -13.57 17.90 -13.64
N TYR A 285 -12.59 18.09 -12.74
CA TYR A 285 -11.74 17.00 -12.30
C TYR A 285 -12.55 15.95 -11.54
N ASP A 286 -13.23 16.36 -10.48
CA ASP A 286 -13.94 15.45 -9.58
C ASP A 286 -15.07 14.70 -10.29
N MET A 287 -15.78 15.38 -11.20
CA MET A 287 -17.01 14.84 -11.80
C MET A 287 -16.77 14.10 -13.11
N ALA A 288 -15.83 14.54 -13.95
CA ALA A 288 -15.65 14.00 -15.30
C ALA A 288 -14.31 13.32 -15.54
N ILE A 289 -13.24 13.67 -14.81
CA ILE A 289 -11.90 13.14 -15.07
C ILE A 289 -11.57 11.99 -14.12
N ALA A 290 -11.77 12.20 -12.82
CA ALA A 290 -11.52 11.24 -11.75
C ALA A 290 -12.79 10.46 -11.40
N PHE A 291 -13.36 9.77 -12.39
CA PHE A 291 -14.66 9.12 -12.23
C PHE A 291 -14.64 7.99 -11.20
N GLY A 292 -15.31 8.22 -10.05
CA GLY A 292 -15.21 7.34 -8.89
C GLY A 292 -13.88 7.43 -8.17
N GLY A 293 -13.26 8.61 -8.14
CA GLY A 293 -12.00 8.91 -7.47
C GLY A 293 -10.78 8.94 -8.42
N THR A 294 -9.63 9.38 -7.88
CA THR A 294 -8.38 9.52 -8.64
C THR A 294 -7.98 8.22 -9.32
N GLY A 295 -7.68 8.29 -10.62
CA GLY A 295 -7.46 7.12 -11.47
C GLY A 295 -8.70 6.68 -12.26
N ALA A 296 -9.86 7.31 -12.06
CA ALA A 296 -11.12 6.94 -12.70
C ALA A 296 -11.56 5.50 -12.35
N THR A 297 -11.59 5.22 -11.05
CA THR A 297 -11.69 3.85 -10.54
C THR A 297 -13.11 3.27 -10.47
N LEU A 298 -14.14 4.00 -10.86
CA LEU A 298 -15.52 3.51 -10.84
C LEU A 298 -15.67 2.21 -11.62
N MET A 299 -15.22 2.22 -12.89
CA MET A 299 -15.42 1.09 -13.78
C MET A 299 -14.64 -0.14 -13.36
N VAL A 300 -13.38 0.01 -12.92
CA VAL A 300 -12.62 -1.12 -12.39
C VAL A 300 -13.26 -1.68 -11.11
N THR A 301 -13.83 -0.84 -10.24
CA THR A 301 -14.56 -1.30 -9.04
C THR A 301 -15.76 -2.16 -9.41
N LEU A 302 -16.55 -1.73 -10.41
CA LEU A 302 -17.68 -2.51 -10.91
C LEU A 302 -17.21 -3.83 -11.55
N MET A 303 -16.08 -3.84 -12.27
CA MET A 303 -15.49 -5.07 -12.79
C MET A 303 -15.11 -6.03 -11.66
N PHE A 304 -14.44 -5.54 -10.60
CA PHE A 304 -14.12 -6.35 -9.43
C PHE A 304 -15.40 -6.88 -8.76
N ALA A 305 -16.45 -6.08 -8.61
CA ALA A 305 -17.66 -6.52 -7.93
C ALA A 305 -18.50 -7.55 -8.71
N PHE A 306 -18.56 -7.42 -10.05
CA PHE A 306 -19.51 -8.15 -10.88
C PHE A 306 -18.89 -9.08 -11.92
N LEU A 307 -17.66 -8.82 -12.37
CA LEU A 307 -16.99 -9.59 -13.43
C LEU A 307 -15.85 -10.48 -12.91
N SER A 308 -15.38 -10.27 -11.67
CA SER A 308 -14.30 -11.07 -11.09
C SER A 308 -14.70 -12.51 -10.92
N LYS A 309 -13.76 -13.41 -11.23
CA LYS A 309 -13.86 -14.83 -10.97
C LYS A 309 -13.27 -15.20 -9.61
N SER A 310 -12.24 -14.49 -9.15
CA SER A 310 -11.69 -14.65 -7.80
C SER A 310 -12.72 -14.28 -6.74
N LYS A 311 -12.82 -15.11 -5.69
CA LYS A 311 -13.74 -14.84 -4.57
C LYS A 311 -13.28 -13.62 -3.77
N GLY A 312 -11.96 -13.48 -3.55
CA GLY A 312 -11.38 -12.34 -2.83
C GLY A 312 -11.61 -11.01 -3.56
N ASN A 313 -11.27 -10.95 -4.85
CA ASN A 313 -11.49 -9.76 -5.68
C ASN A 313 -12.97 -9.34 -5.70
N ARG A 314 -13.89 -10.31 -5.76
CA ARG A 314 -15.33 -10.04 -5.72
C ARG A 314 -15.77 -9.41 -4.42
N ALA A 315 -15.28 -9.91 -3.29
CA ALA A 315 -15.62 -9.39 -1.97
C ALA A 315 -15.14 -7.95 -1.81
N VAL A 316 -13.89 -7.68 -2.20
CA VAL A 316 -13.30 -6.33 -2.19
C VAL A 316 -14.09 -5.37 -3.07
N GLY A 317 -14.37 -5.76 -4.31
CA GLY A 317 -15.13 -4.93 -5.25
C GLY A 317 -16.49 -4.53 -4.68
N ARG A 318 -17.24 -5.49 -4.12
CA ARG A 318 -18.56 -5.25 -3.52
C ARG A 318 -18.51 -4.32 -2.31
N ALA A 319 -17.50 -4.46 -1.46
CA ALA A 319 -17.31 -3.58 -0.31
C ALA A 319 -16.97 -2.14 -0.74
N ALA A 320 -16.25 -1.99 -1.86
CA ALA A 320 -15.78 -0.69 -2.34
C ALA A 320 -16.79 0.08 -3.22
N ILE A 321 -17.86 -0.55 -3.73
CA ILE A 321 -18.83 0.13 -4.64
C ILE A 321 -19.36 1.42 -4.04
N VAL A 322 -19.86 1.36 -2.81
CA VAL A 322 -20.57 2.50 -2.20
C VAL A 322 -19.61 3.68 -2.02
N PRO A 323 -18.44 3.54 -1.35
CA PRO A 323 -17.47 4.63 -1.25
C PRO A 323 -17.05 5.17 -2.63
N VAL A 324 -16.74 4.29 -3.57
CA VAL A 324 -16.26 4.68 -4.91
C VAL A 324 -17.33 5.44 -5.70
N MET A 325 -18.61 5.11 -5.54
CA MET A 325 -19.69 5.89 -6.15
C MET A 325 -19.74 7.33 -5.65
N PHE A 326 -19.26 7.60 -4.44
CA PHE A 326 -19.12 8.95 -3.89
C PHE A 326 -17.67 9.49 -4.03
N ASN A 327 -16.94 8.99 -5.03
CA ASN A 327 -15.55 9.35 -5.37
C ASN A 327 -14.51 9.08 -4.27
N VAL A 328 -14.86 8.32 -3.23
CA VAL A 328 -13.95 7.86 -2.17
C VAL A 328 -13.41 6.48 -2.54
N ASN A 329 -12.20 6.44 -3.12
CA ASN A 329 -11.68 5.23 -3.75
C ASN A 329 -10.54 4.53 -3.01
N GLU A 330 -10.20 4.96 -1.80
CA GLU A 330 -9.26 4.26 -0.92
C GLU A 330 -9.64 2.77 -0.73
N PRO A 331 -10.91 2.40 -0.54
CA PRO A 331 -11.28 0.99 -0.36
C PRO A 331 -10.92 0.09 -1.54
N ILE A 332 -11.05 0.55 -2.79
CA ILE A 332 -10.66 -0.25 -3.97
C ILE A 332 -9.15 -0.15 -4.24
N THR A 333 -8.57 1.05 -4.13
CA THR A 333 -7.17 1.28 -4.51
C THR A 333 -6.21 0.53 -3.60
N PHE A 334 -6.56 0.40 -2.32
CA PHE A 334 -5.79 -0.38 -1.36
C PHE A 334 -6.32 -1.80 -1.14
N GLY A 335 -7.64 -2.03 -1.21
CA GLY A 335 -8.23 -3.35 -1.01
C GLY A 335 -7.97 -4.33 -2.15
N ALA A 336 -7.97 -3.86 -3.40
CA ALA A 336 -7.68 -4.65 -4.61
C ALA A 336 -6.22 -4.50 -5.08
N PRO A 337 -5.32 -4.25 -4.11
CA PRO A 337 -4.10 -3.45 -4.22
C PRO A 337 -3.79 -2.90 -5.63
N LEU A 338 -4.53 -1.88 -6.07
CA LEU A 338 -4.24 -1.17 -7.32
C LEU A 338 -2.96 -0.33 -7.17
N ILE A 339 -2.76 0.23 -5.98
CA ILE A 339 -1.59 1.03 -5.62
C ILE A 339 -0.32 0.19 -5.66
N LEU A 340 0.71 0.75 -6.29
CA LEU A 340 2.01 0.11 -6.54
C LEU A 340 1.94 -1.22 -7.30
N SER A 341 0.78 -1.60 -7.87
CA SER A 341 0.65 -2.77 -8.72
C SER A 341 1.12 -2.46 -10.13
N PRO A 342 2.21 -3.08 -10.62
CA PRO A 342 2.74 -2.76 -11.94
C PRO A 342 1.74 -3.03 -13.08
N ILE A 343 0.80 -3.97 -12.86
CA ILE A 343 -0.27 -4.29 -13.81
C ILE A 343 -1.22 -3.08 -13.98
N PHE A 344 -1.51 -2.36 -12.91
CA PHE A 344 -2.47 -1.25 -12.93
C PHE A 344 -1.86 0.13 -13.16
N LEU A 345 -0.53 0.28 -13.17
CA LEU A 345 0.14 1.56 -13.42
C LEU A 345 -0.38 2.26 -14.70
N VAL A 346 -0.44 1.52 -15.81
CA VAL A 346 -0.85 2.06 -17.10
C VAL A 346 -2.31 2.51 -17.11
N PRO A 347 -3.31 1.65 -16.79
CA PRO A 347 -4.70 2.08 -16.83
C PRO A 347 -5.01 3.18 -15.80
N PHE A 348 -4.35 3.16 -14.63
CA PHE A 348 -4.57 4.16 -13.58
C PHE A 348 -4.20 5.58 -14.01
N ILE A 349 -3.18 5.74 -14.86
CA ILE A 349 -2.77 7.04 -15.40
C ILE A 349 -3.52 7.35 -16.70
N LEU A 350 -3.70 6.34 -17.55
CA LEU A 350 -4.28 6.53 -18.89
C LEU A 350 -5.77 6.89 -18.85
N ALA A 351 -6.54 6.34 -17.91
CA ALA A 351 -7.98 6.61 -17.82
C ALA A 351 -8.27 8.11 -17.53
N PRO A 352 -7.67 8.75 -16.51
CA PRO A 352 -7.81 10.20 -16.30
C PRO A 352 -7.34 11.04 -17.51
N ILE A 353 -6.25 10.64 -18.18
CA ILE A 353 -5.79 11.33 -19.40
C ILE A 353 -6.82 11.20 -20.53
N ALA A 354 -7.39 10.02 -20.73
CA ALA A 354 -8.42 9.81 -21.74
C ALA A 354 -9.67 10.65 -21.44
N ASN A 355 -10.11 10.68 -20.18
CA ASN A 355 -11.25 11.47 -19.74
C ASN A 355 -11.00 12.98 -19.90
N THR A 356 -9.78 13.42 -19.63
CA THR A 356 -9.34 14.81 -19.89
C THR A 356 -9.49 15.17 -21.37
N ILE A 357 -8.99 14.31 -22.27
CA ILE A 357 -9.08 14.53 -23.72
C ILE A 357 -10.54 14.53 -24.18
N LEU A 358 -11.36 13.59 -23.69
CA LEU A 358 -12.78 13.51 -23.99
C LEU A 358 -13.54 14.76 -23.54
N LEU A 359 -13.41 15.13 -22.27
CA LEU A 359 -14.04 16.33 -21.72
C LEU A 359 -13.69 17.56 -22.56
N ARG A 360 -12.40 17.75 -22.84
CA ARG A 360 -11.96 18.90 -23.62
C ARG A 360 -12.46 18.87 -25.07
N LEU A 361 -12.50 17.70 -25.71
CA LEU A 361 -13.12 17.54 -27.04
C LEU A 361 -14.60 17.97 -27.01
N PHE A 362 -15.34 17.55 -26.00
CA PHE A 362 -16.75 17.89 -25.86
C PHE A 362 -16.94 19.40 -25.71
N ILE A 363 -16.14 20.04 -24.86
CA ILE A 363 -16.23 21.50 -24.63
C ILE A 363 -15.77 22.28 -25.85
N THR A 364 -14.54 22.03 -26.31
CA THR A 364 -13.90 22.91 -27.30
C THR A 364 -14.29 22.63 -28.75
N THR A 365 -14.67 21.39 -29.08
CA THR A 365 -14.97 20.99 -30.47
C THR A 365 -16.45 20.70 -30.68
N LEU A 366 -17.12 20.03 -29.73
CA LEU A 366 -18.54 19.68 -29.86
C LEU A 366 -19.48 20.77 -29.30
N GLY A 367 -18.95 21.78 -28.63
CA GLY A 367 -19.71 22.92 -28.11
C GLY A 367 -20.48 22.63 -26.83
N MET A 368 -20.10 21.62 -26.05
CA MET A 368 -20.64 21.39 -24.71
C MET A 368 -20.21 22.54 -23.80
N SER A 369 -21.13 23.08 -23.00
CA SER A 369 -20.78 24.11 -22.02
C SER A 369 -19.79 23.57 -20.99
N GLY A 370 -18.76 24.35 -20.67
CA GLY A 370 -17.86 24.10 -19.55
C GLY A 370 -18.61 24.09 -18.21
N PHE A 371 -17.93 23.62 -17.17
CA PHE A 371 -18.52 23.60 -15.82
C PHE A 371 -18.73 25.02 -15.30
N ILE A 372 -19.94 25.34 -14.84
CA ILE A 372 -20.33 26.64 -14.27
C ILE A 372 -20.76 26.54 -12.80
N MET A 373 -21.02 25.33 -12.30
CA MET A 373 -21.36 25.09 -10.90
C MET A 373 -20.24 24.34 -10.22
N GLU A 374 -19.90 24.76 -9.00
CA GLU A 374 -19.15 23.91 -8.10
C GLU A 374 -20.08 22.81 -7.61
N VAL A 375 -19.61 21.56 -7.69
CA VAL A 375 -20.36 20.38 -7.26
C VAL A 375 -19.55 19.74 -6.14
N PRO A 376 -20.18 19.37 -5.00
CA PRO A 376 -19.46 18.66 -3.96
C PRO A 376 -18.73 17.44 -4.56
N TRP A 377 -17.43 17.32 -4.30
CA TRP A 377 -16.58 16.28 -4.91
C TRP A 377 -17.08 14.86 -4.60
N THR A 378 -17.86 14.66 -3.55
CA THR A 378 -18.51 13.40 -3.18
C THR A 378 -19.71 13.05 -4.07
N THR A 379 -20.20 13.98 -4.89
CA THR A 379 -21.36 13.74 -5.77
C THR A 379 -21.02 12.65 -6.79
N PRO A 380 -21.84 11.61 -6.95
CA PRO A 380 -21.57 10.59 -7.96
C PRO A 380 -21.36 11.22 -9.33
N GLY A 381 -20.21 10.95 -9.95
CA GLY A 381 -19.76 11.75 -11.09
C GLY A 381 -20.76 11.75 -12.25
N PHE A 382 -21.53 10.68 -12.44
CA PHE A 382 -22.58 10.60 -13.46
C PHE A 382 -23.72 11.61 -13.24
N ILE A 383 -23.99 11.98 -11.98
CA ILE A 383 -24.91 13.07 -11.63
C ILE A 383 -24.17 14.40 -11.70
N GLY A 384 -23.00 14.48 -11.08
CA GLY A 384 -22.31 15.75 -10.90
C GLY A 384 -21.75 16.35 -12.18
N THR A 385 -21.45 15.54 -13.21
CA THR A 385 -21.06 16.06 -14.54
C THR A 385 -22.22 16.81 -15.19
N ILE A 386 -23.44 16.28 -15.08
CA ILE A 386 -24.65 16.89 -15.63
C ILE A 386 -25.01 18.15 -14.84
N LEU A 387 -24.94 18.10 -13.51
CA LEU A 387 -25.20 19.27 -12.66
C LEU A 387 -24.18 20.38 -12.88
N GLY A 388 -22.88 20.04 -12.91
CA GLY A 388 -21.78 20.98 -13.03
C GLY A 388 -21.79 21.76 -14.34
N THR A 389 -22.26 21.13 -15.42
CA THR A 389 -22.47 21.74 -16.76
C THR A 389 -23.85 22.36 -16.93
N ASN A 390 -24.63 22.48 -15.86
CA ASN A 390 -25.99 23.05 -15.87
C ASN A 390 -26.94 22.36 -16.86
N PHE A 391 -26.97 21.02 -16.83
CA PHE A 391 -27.82 20.19 -17.67
C PHE A 391 -27.61 20.39 -19.18
N ASP A 392 -26.38 20.73 -19.60
CA ASP A 392 -26.04 20.77 -21.02
C ASP A 392 -26.35 19.40 -21.67
N PRO A 393 -27.11 19.34 -22.77
CA PRO A 393 -27.51 18.07 -23.40
C PRO A 393 -26.34 17.15 -23.75
N LEU A 394 -25.16 17.69 -24.09
CA LEU A 394 -24.00 16.89 -24.44
C LEU A 394 -23.35 16.21 -23.22
N SER A 395 -23.59 16.72 -22.01
CA SER A 395 -23.11 16.09 -20.77
C SER A 395 -23.74 14.71 -20.53
N PHE A 396 -25.01 14.53 -20.93
CA PHE A 396 -25.71 13.23 -20.86
C PHE A 396 -25.12 12.18 -21.80
N LEU A 397 -24.44 12.62 -22.87
CA LEU A 397 -23.69 11.73 -23.77
C LEU A 397 -22.26 11.49 -23.26
N LEU A 398 -21.63 12.52 -22.66
CA LEU A 398 -20.27 12.42 -22.13
C LEU A 398 -20.16 11.38 -21.01
N VAL A 399 -21.09 11.38 -20.06
CA VAL A 399 -21.11 10.46 -18.90
C VAL A 399 -21.01 8.98 -19.28
N PRO A 400 -21.90 8.41 -20.12
CA PRO A 400 -21.78 7.01 -20.53
C PRO A 400 -20.54 6.76 -21.39
N LEU A 401 -20.06 7.76 -22.15
CA LEU A 401 -18.84 7.61 -22.95
C LEU A 401 -17.59 7.48 -22.08
N ILE A 402 -17.46 8.28 -21.02
CA ILE A 402 -16.40 8.16 -20.01
C ILE A 402 -16.42 6.75 -19.41
N ALA A 403 -17.58 6.29 -18.93
CA ALA A 403 -17.71 4.95 -18.36
C ALA A 403 -17.32 3.83 -19.35
N ILE A 404 -17.65 3.98 -20.63
CA ILE A 404 -17.23 3.02 -21.67
C ILE A 404 -15.72 3.06 -21.88
N VAL A 405 -15.12 4.25 -21.95
CA VAL A 405 -13.68 4.41 -22.20
C VAL A 405 -12.86 3.92 -21.02
N ASP A 406 -13.22 4.29 -19.79
CA ASP A 406 -12.63 3.75 -18.56
C ASP A 406 -12.76 2.22 -18.53
N GLY A 407 -13.94 1.71 -18.91
CA GLY A 407 -14.20 0.29 -19.03
C GLY A 407 -13.23 -0.40 -20.00
N ILE A 408 -13.04 0.16 -21.19
CA ILE A 408 -12.14 -0.39 -22.22
C ILE A 408 -10.67 -0.34 -21.75
N ILE A 409 -10.26 0.74 -21.09
CA ILE A 409 -8.89 0.93 -20.60
C ILE A 409 -8.56 -0.08 -19.50
N TYR A 410 -9.44 -0.24 -18.51
CA TYR A 410 -9.18 -1.10 -17.36
C TYR A 410 -9.37 -2.60 -17.63
N TYR A 411 -10.30 -2.98 -18.52
CA TYR A 411 -10.69 -4.37 -18.74
C TYR A 411 -9.53 -5.35 -19.01
N PRO A 412 -8.56 -5.07 -19.92
CA PRO A 412 -7.48 -6.03 -20.19
C PRO A 412 -6.59 -6.27 -18.96
N PHE A 413 -6.28 -5.22 -18.20
CA PHE A 413 -5.43 -5.31 -17.00
C PHE A 413 -6.16 -6.00 -15.85
N PHE A 414 -7.43 -5.66 -15.65
CA PHE A 414 -8.32 -6.34 -14.70
C PHE A 414 -8.37 -7.85 -14.98
N ARG A 415 -8.58 -8.26 -16.24
CA ARG A 415 -8.69 -9.68 -16.59
C ARG A 415 -7.39 -10.45 -16.33
N VAL A 416 -6.23 -9.84 -16.60
CA VAL A 416 -4.93 -10.47 -16.28
C VAL A 416 -4.73 -10.60 -14.78
N TYR A 417 -5.02 -9.54 -14.03
CA TYR A 417 -4.90 -9.56 -12.57
C TYR A 417 -5.84 -10.58 -11.92
N ASP A 418 -7.13 -10.56 -12.28
CA ASP A 418 -8.13 -11.48 -11.72
C ASP A 418 -7.81 -12.94 -12.07
N GLN A 419 -7.30 -13.20 -13.27
CA GLN A 419 -6.83 -14.54 -13.64
C GLN A 419 -5.65 -14.99 -12.78
N LYS A 420 -4.66 -14.13 -12.53
CA LYS A 420 -3.52 -14.44 -11.65
C LYS A 420 -4.00 -14.77 -10.23
N VAL A 421 -4.86 -13.93 -9.65
CA VAL A 421 -5.41 -14.16 -8.31
C VAL A 421 -6.26 -15.43 -8.27
N LEU A 422 -7.04 -15.71 -9.31
CA LEU A 422 -7.82 -16.94 -9.41
C LEU A 422 -6.94 -18.18 -9.51
N GLU A 423 -5.85 -18.13 -10.28
CA GLU A 423 -4.87 -19.21 -10.37
C GLU A 423 -4.23 -19.45 -9.00
N ASP A 424 -3.90 -18.39 -8.26
CA ASP A 424 -3.40 -18.49 -6.89
C ASP A 424 -4.45 -19.06 -5.91
N GLU A 425 -5.73 -18.68 -6.04
CA GLU A 425 -6.85 -19.23 -5.25
C GLU A 425 -7.09 -20.70 -5.56
N LYS A 426 -7.06 -21.10 -6.84
CA LYS A 426 -7.23 -22.48 -7.27
C LYS A 426 -6.05 -23.34 -6.88
N ALA A 427 -4.82 -22.85 -7.05
CA ALA A 427 -3.65 -23.56 -6.56
C ALA A 427 -3.78 -23.80 -5.04
N LYS A 428 -4.27 -22.80 -4.27
CA LYS A 428 -4.58 -23.01 -2.84
C LYS A 428 -5.68 -24.06 -2.65
N GLU A 429 -6.79 -24.01 -3.36
CA GLU A 429 -7.91 -24.97 -3.23
C GLU A 429 -7.53 -26.40 -3.69
N GLU A 430 -6.77 -26.57 -4.76
CA GLU A 430 -6.26 -27.85 -5.26
C GLU A 430 -5.21 -28.43 -4.31
N LEU A 431 -4.35 -27.60 -3.72
CA LEU A 431 -3.48 -28.03 -2.62
C LEU A 431 -4.32 -28.48 -1.41
N VAL A 432 -5.44 -27.80 -1.11
CA VAL A 432 -6.36 -28.19 -0.02
C VAL A 432 -7.02 -29.54 -0.30
N LEU A 433 -7.47 -29.78 -1.54
CA LEU A 433 -8.17 -31.00 -1.95
C LEU A 433 -7.22 -32.20 -2.12
N ALA A 434 -6.05 -31.99 -2.74
CA ALA A 434 -5.01 -33.02 -2.83
C ALA A 434 -4.50 -33.43 -1.44
N GLY A 435 -4.45 -32.48 -0.49
CA GLY A 435 -4.18 -32.75 0.91
C GLY A 435 -5.23 -33.63 1.57
N ALA A 436 -6.51 -33.51 1.19
CA ALA A 436 -7.60 -34.32 1.72
C ALA A 436 -7.64 -35.75 1.12
N GLU A 437 -7.27 -35.94 -0.15
CA GLU A 437 -7.20 -37.26 -0.81
C GLU A 437 -5.95 -38.07 -0.41
N GLU A 438 -4.79 -37.42 -0.19
CA GLU A 438 -3.60 -38.13 0.33
C GLU A 438 -3.79 -38.59 1.79
N VAL A 439 -4.61 -37.87 2.58
CA VAL A 439 -4.98 -38.24 3.96
C VAL A 439 -5.84 -39.50 4.02
N THR A 440 -6.61 -39.80 2.97
CA THR A 440 -7.44 -41.02 2.90
C THR A 440 -6.65 -42.26 2.45
N THR A 441 -5.45 -42.08 1.87
CA THR A 441 -4.71 -43.20 1.22
C THR A 441 -3.44 -43.61 1.99
N LYS A 442 -2.90 -42.78 2.89
CA LYS A 442 -1.64 -43.05 3.64
C LYS A 442 -1.83 -43.38 5.13
N THR A 443 -3.01 -43.85 5.54
CA THR A 443 -3.27 -44.26 6.95
C THR A 443 -2.77 -45.68 7.29
N GLU A 444 -1.96 -46.30 6.43
CA GLU A 444 -1.33 -47.60 6.69
C GLU A 444 0.17 -47.58 6.32
N GLU A 445 1.02 -46.99 7.18
CA GLU A 445 2.39 -47.47 7.36
C GLU A 445 2.99 -46.88 8.66
N LEU A 446 3.30 -47.77 9.61
CA LEU A 446 3.79 -47.48 10.96
C LEU A 446 5.26 -47.01 10.92
N ALA A 447 5.51 -45.77 11.35
CA ALA A 447 6.82 -45.31 11.82
C ALA A 447 6.71 -44.92 13.31
N GLU A 448 7.75 -45.22 14.10
CA GLU A 448 7.79 -44.95 15.55
C GLU A 448 7.55 -43.47 15.88
N LYS A 449 6.74 -43.22 16.91
CA LYS A 449 6.34 -41.87 17.34
C LYS A 449 7.47 -41.19 18.14
N PRO A 450 7.96 -40.00 17.73
CA PRO A 450 8.96 -39.25 18.50
C PRO A 450 8.34 -38.64 19.77
N THR A 451 8.98 -38.79 20.94
CA THR A 451 8.52 -38.23 22.24
C THR A 451 9.43 -37.11 22.74
N GLY A 452 8.95 -36.24 23.63
CA GLY A 452 9.68 -35.07 24.15
C GLY A 452 11.02 -35.38 24.81
N ASP A 453 11.14 -36.56 25.44
CA ASP A 453 12.40 -37.07 25.99
C ASP A 453 13.51 -37.24 24.94
N SER A 454 13.14 -37.45 23.67
CA SER A 454 14.10 -37.61 22.56
C SER A 454 14.67 -36.29 22.02
N ILE A 455 14.13 -35.15 22.46
CA ILE A 455 14.38 -33.82 21.87
C ILE A 455 14.83 -32.78 22.92
N GLY A 456 14.80 -33.13 24.21
CA GLY A 456 15.37 -32.34 25.30
C GLY A 456 14.65 -31.01 25.60
N LYS A 457 13.42 -30.82 25.12
CA LYS A 457 12.59 -29.63 25.37
C LYS A 457 11.16 -30.00 25.77
N ASP A 458 10.69 -29.44 26.87
CA ASP A 458 9.32 -29.62 27.38
C ASP A 458 8.30 -28.68 26.69
N LYS A 459 8.79 -27.66 25.98
CA LYS A 459 7.98 -26.66 25.27
C LYS A 459 8.62 -26.28 23.93
N LEU A 460 7.79 -26.11 22.90
CA LEU A 460 8.19 -25.63 21.57
C LEU A 460 7.34 -24.45 21.13
N ASN A 461 8.00 -23.35 20.79
CA ASN A 461 7.41 -22.18 20.18
C ASN A 461 7.53 -22.27 18.64
N VAL A 462 6.39 -22.33 17.96
CA VAL A 462 6.30 -22.52 16.51
C VAL A 462 5.82 -21.24 15.84
N LEU A 463 6.58 -20.70 14.90
CA LEU A 463 6.18 -19.55 14.09
C LEU A 463 5.79 -19.99 12.68
N VAL A 464 4.54 -19.77 12.31
CA VAL A 464 4.03 -20.12 10.99
C VAL A 464 4.00 -18.89 10.11
N LEU A 465 4.72 -18.90 9.00
CA LEU A 465 4.89 -17.74 8.10
C LEU A 465 4.23 -17.95 6.75
N CYS A 466 3.49 -16.95 6.28
CA CYS A 466 2.85 -16.99 4.97
C CYS A 466 2.90 -15.62 4.26
N ALA A 467 2.44 -15.58 3.01
CA ALA A 467 2.36 -14.35 2.22
C ALA A 467 1.29 -13.35 2.73
N GLY A 468 0.46 -13.70 3.71
CA GLY A 468 -0.54 -12.82 4.33
C GLY A 468 -1.25 -13.49 5.51
N GLY A 469 -1.32 -12.80 6.66
CA GLY A 469 -1.53 -13.39 8.00
C GLY A 469 -2.73 -14.33 8.23
N GLY A 470 -3.75 -14.32 7.36
CA GLY A 470 -4.91 -15.20 7.47
C GLY A 470 -4.59 -16.70 7.33
N THR A 471 -3.60 -17.06 6.49
CA THR A 471 -3.27 -18.49 6.23
C THR A 471 -2.31 -19.10 7.24
N SER A 472 -1.42 -18.29 7.83
CA SER A 472 -0.56 -18.70 8.95
C SER A 472 -1.35 -18.95 10.22
N GLY A 473 -2.47 -18.23 10.41
CA GLY A 473 -3.33 -18.40 11.58
C GLY A 473 -3.96 -19.79 11.66
N MET A 474 -4.26 -20.45 10.55
CA MET A 474 -4.94 -21.76 10.56
C MET A 474 -4.09 -22.85 11.20
N LEU A 475 -2.82 -22.99 10.81
CA LEU A 475 -1.92 -23.99 11.40
C LEU A 475 -1.56 -23.63 12.84
N ALA A 476 -1.32 -22.34 13.10
CA ALA A 476 -1.01 -21.87 14.44
C ALA A 476 -2.16 -22.14 15.41
N ASN A 477 -3.41 -21.87 15.00
CA ASN A 477 -4.59 -22.16 15.80
C ASN A 477 -4.76 -23.66 15.99
N ALA A 478 -4.62 -24.49 14.95
CA ALA A 478 -4.74 -25.94 15.07
C ALA A 478 -3.77 -26.54 16.12
N LEU A 479 -2.51 -26.09 16.12
CA LEU A 479 -1.51 -26.50 17.11
C LEU A 479 -1.85 -26.01 18.53
N ASN A 480 -2.36 -24.78 18.66
CA ASN A 480 -2.75 -24.22 19.96
C ASN A 480 -4.01 -24.86 20.54
N ASP A 481 -5.02 -25.09 19.70
CA ASP A 481 -6.32 -25.67 20.09
C ASP A 481 -6.15 -27.13 20.55
N SER A 482 -5.11 -27.82 20.08
CA SER A 482 -4.79 -29.21 20.45
C SER A 482 -3.63 -29.34 21.44
N ARG A 483 -3.25 -28.25 22.12
CA ARG A 483 -2.06 -28.20 22.99
C ARG A 483 -2.05 -29.26 24.08
N GLU A 484 -3.16 -29.44 24.79
CA GLU A 484 -3.24 -30.43 25.89
C GLU A 484 -3.16 -31.86 25.36
N GLU A 485 -3.84 -32.16 24.26
CA GLU A 485 -3.80 -33.49 23.62
C GLU A 485 -2.39 -33.83 23.10
N LEU A 486 -1.70 -32.87 22.48
CA LEU A 486 -0.32 -33.06 22.01
C LEU A 486 0.67 -33.22 23.16
N LYS A 487 0.44 -32.54 24.28
CA LYS A 487 1.28 -32.65 25.48
C LYS A 487 1.14 -34.01 26.15
N GLU A 488 -0.07 -34.55 26.24
CA GLU A 488 -0.31 -35.91 26.76
C GLU A 488 0.29 -37.00 25.86
N GLU A 489 0.20 -36.83 24.54
CA GLU A 489 0.64 -37.86 23.59
C GLU A 489 2.15 -37.84 23.31
N TYR A 490 2.75 -36.64 23.21
CA TYR A 490 4.16 -36.49 22.83
C TYR A 490 5.05 -35.94 23.95
N GLY A 491 4.50 -35.53 25.10
CA GLY A 491 5.27 -34.99 26.21
C GLY A 491 5.85 -33.58 25.99
N VAL A 492 5.41 -32.87 24.94
CA VAL A 492 5.91 -31.52 24.58
C VAL A 492 4.74 -30.55 24.43
N GLU A 493 4.84 -29.38 25.06
CA GLU A 493 3.84 -28.32 24.93
C GLU A 493 4.10 -27.43 23.70
N PHE A 494 3.19 -27.44 22.73
CA PHE A 494 3.28 -26.59 21.54
C PHE A 494 2.61 -25.24 21.77
N THR A 495 3.32 -24.15 21.47
CA THR A 495 2.78 -22.79 21.39
C THR A 495 3.05 -22.24 19.99
N ALA A 496 2.00 -22.01 19.20
CA ALA A 496 2.16 -21.60 17.81
C ALA A 496 1.65 -20.17 17.55
N ARG A 497 2.30 -19.45 16.64
CA ARG A 497 1.91 -18.10 16.23
C ARG A 497 1.87 -18.00 14.71
N GLY A 498 0.80 -17.40 14.19
CA GLY A 498 0.73 -17.05 12.77
C GLY A 498 1.36 -15.69 12.49
N GLY A 499 2.12 -15.57 11.40
CA GLY A 499 2.78 -14.34 11.00
C GLY A 499 2.91 -14.16 9.49
N HIS A 500 3.26 -12.95 9.09
CA HIS A 500 3.53 -12.59 7.70
C HIS A 500 5.03 -12.64 7.39
N TYR A 501 5.39 -13.28 6.28
CA TYR A 501 6.76 -13.27 5.80
C TYR A 501 7.17 -11.83 5.44
N GLY A 502 8.26 -11.32 6.03
CA GLY A 502 8.65 -9.91 5.97
C GLY A 502 8.24 -9.06 7.18
N GLN A 503 7.43 -9.58 8.11
CA GLN A 503 7.07 -8.92 9.39
C GLN A 503 7.31 -9.83 10.60
N HIS A 504 8.08 -10.90 10.44
CA HIS A 504 8.25 -11.94 11.45
C HIS A 504 9.48 -11.76 12.34
N SER A 505 10.36 -10.82 12.00
CA SER A 505 11.64 -10.63 12.68
C SER A 505 11.51 -10.41 14.18
N GLU A 506 10.40 -9.79 14.63
CA GLU A 506 10.14 -9.54 16.06
C GLU A 506 9.79 -10.80 16.87
N PHE A 507 9.41 -11.89 16.20
CA PHE A 507 9.05 -13.16 16.84
C PHE A 507 10.17 -14.19 16.78
N MET A 508 11.21 -13.94 15.98
CA MET A 508 12.28 -14.90 15.73
C MET A 508 13.08 -15.25 16.99
N SER A 509 13.26 -14.29 17.92
CA SER A 509 14.01 -14.52 19.17
C SER A 509 13.33 -15.46 20.16
N GLU A 510 12.02 -15.67 20.02
CA GLU A 510 11.22 -16.53 20.89
C GLU A 510 10.79 -17.83 20.20
N THR A 511 11.25 -18.06 18.96
CA THR A 511 10.80 -19.17 18.12
C THR A 511 11.82 -20.30 18.11
N ASP A 512 11.36 -21.53 18.31
CA ASP A 512 12.18 -22.74 18.18
C ASP A 512 12.09 -23.32 16.75
N VAL A 513 10.92 -23.20 16.12
CA VAL A 513 10.62 -23.79 14.81
C VAL A 513 9.84 -22.80 13.96
N VAL A 514 10.36 -22.46 12.78
CA VAL A 514 9.66 -21.69 11.76
C VAL A 514 9.09 -22.64 10.71
N ILE A 515 7.79 -22.54 10.44
CA ILE A 515 7.14 -23.27 9.35
C ILE A 515 6.78 -22.27 8.25
N LEU A 516 7.39 -22.40 7.07
CA LEU A 516 6.99 -21.62 5.91
C LEU A 516 5.83 -22.29 5.20
N ALA A 517 4.75 -21.55 5.05
CA ALA A 517 3.66 -21.90 4.19
C ALA A 517 4.12 -21.91 2.71
N PRO A 518 3.43 -22.66 1.84
CA PRO A 518 3.85 -22.88 0.46
C PRO A 518 4.02 -21.60 -0.35
N GLN A 519 3.23 -20.56 -0.06
CA GLN A 519 3.24 -19.29 -0.79
C GLN A 519 4.55 -18.50 -0.59
N VAL A 520 5.30 -18.80 0.47
CA VAL A 520 6.59 -18.18 0.78
C VAL A 520 7.72 -19.21 0.74
N SER A 521 7.46 -20.41 0.19
CA SER A 521 8.44 -21.49 0.07
C SER A 521 9.69 -21.10 -0.72
N SER A 522 9.57 -20.17 -1.68
CA SER A 522 10.70 -19.57 -2.39
C SER A 522 11.70 -18.86 -1.48
N HIS A 523 11.30 -18.55 -0.24
CA HIS A 523 12.11 -17.92 0.78
C HIS A 523 12.68 -18.90 1.81
N LEU A 524 12.45 -20.21 1.67
CA LEU A 524 12.88 -21.22 2.65
C LEU A 524 14.38 -21.15 2.94
N THR A 525 15.22 -21.05 1.90
CA THR A 525 16.68 -20.96 2.10
C THR A 525 17.08 -19.72 2.89
N ASN A 526 16.45 -18.57 2.63
CA ASN A 526 16.69 -17.36 3.40
C ASN A 526 16.24 -17.54 4.85
N MET A 527 15.09 -18.18 5.05
CA MET A 527 14.54 -18.40 6.38
C MET A 527 15.36 -19.43 7.17
N GLN A 528 15.93 -20.45 6.54
CA GLN A 528 16.86 -21.38 7.19
C GLN A 528 18.10 -20.65 7.68
N ASN A 529 18.64 -19.74 6.87
CA ASN A 529 19.78 -18.92 7.25
C ASN A 529 19.46 -17.93 8.38
N GLU A 530 18.23 -17.42 8.45
CA GLU A 530 17.78 -16.49 9.50
C GLU A 530 17.39 -17.23 10.79
N ALA A 531 16.68 -18.36 10.69
CA ALA A 531 16.33 -19.22 11.83
C ALA A 531 17.58 -19.77 12.54
N ALA A 532 18.59 -20.19 11.79
CA ALA A 532 19.86 -20.65 12.36
C ALA A 532 20.59 -19.58 13.20
N ARG A 533 20.25 -18.28 13.05
CA ARG A 533 20.82 -17.18 13.87
C ARG A 533 20.18 -17.06 15.24
N HIS A 534 18.99 -17.64 15.38
CA HIS A 534 18.17 -17.61 16.59
C HIS A 534 18.06 -18.99 17.24
N ASP A 535 19.00 -19.90 16.93
CA ASP A 535 18.96 -21.31 17.36
C ASP A 535 17.63 -22.02 17.05
N ALA A 536 16.99 -21.58 15.95
CA ALA A 536 15.71 -22.09 15.46
C ALA A 536 15.90 -22.86 14.15
N ILE A 537 14.96 -23.74 13.83
CA ILE A 537 14.95 -24.47 12.56
C ILE A 537 13.87 -23.91 11.64
N ALA A 538 14.15 -23.77 10.35
CA ALA A 538 13.12 -23.42 9.37
C ALA A 538 12.77 -24.61 8.48
N LEU A 539 11.48 -24.93 8.46
CA LEU A 539 10.89 -26.04 7.73
C LEU A 539 10.02 -25.50 6.61
N GLY A 540 10.27 -25.99 5.40
CA GLY A 540 9.40 -25.75 4.27
C GLY A 540 8.28 -26.76 4.28
N THR A 541 7.10 -26.33 3.86
CA THR A 541 5.97 -27.23 3.65
C THR A 541 5.52 -27.15 2.20
N GLY A 542 5.32 -28.31 1.58
CA GLY A 542 4.54 -28.40 0.37
C GLY A 542 3.09 -28.00 0.64
N GLY A 543 2.34 -27.64 -0.40
CA GLY A 543 0.92 -27.29 -0.22
C GLY A 543 0.10 -28.39 0.41
N THR A 544 0.28 -29.62 -0.05
CA THR A 544 -0.37 -30.82 0.45
C THR A 544 -0.04 -31.08 1.93
N GLU A 545 1.23 -30.91 2.32
CA GLU A 545 1.71 -31.12 3.70
C GLU A 545 1.18 -30.05 4.66
N TYR A 546 1.22 -28.78 4.25
CA TYR A 546 0.77 -27.67 5.10
C TYR A 546 -0.71 -27.80 5.48
N ILE A 547 -1.55 -28.23 4.53
CA ILE A 547 -2.97 -28.44 4.80
C ILE A 547 -3.20 -29.64 5.71
N LYS A 548 -2.49 -30.75 5.50
CA LYS A 548 -2.49 -31.89 6.43
C LYS A 548 -2.20 -31.42 7.86
N TYR A 549 -1.22 -30.54 8.03
CA TYR A 549 -0.86 -30.02 9.35
C TYR A 549 -1.93 -29.10 9.96
N THR A 550 -2.65 -28.33 9.14
CA THR A 550 -3.75 -27.46 9.63
C THR A 550 -4.98 -28.23 10.09
N GLN A 551 -5.22 -29.43 9.54
CA GLN A 551 -6.40 -30.25 9.83
C GLN A 551 -6.09 -31.38 10.83
N ASN A 552 -4.83 -31.83 10.87
CA ASN A 552 -4.34 -32.85 11.78
C ASN A 552 -3.13 -32.32 12.58
N PRO A 553 -3.37 -31.73 13.75
CA PRO A 553 -2.31 -31.16 14.59
C PRO A 553 -1.32 -32.21 15.10
N LYS A 554 -1.70 -33.50 15.18
CA LYS A 554 -0.76 -34.59 15.52
C LYS A 554 0.27 -34.81 14.43
N SER A 555 -0.17 -34.83 13.17
CA SER A 555 0.76 -34.93 12.03
C SER A 555 1.67 -33.70 11.92
N ALA A 556 1.17 -32.51 12.28
CA ALA A 556 1.97 -31.31 12.37
C ALA A 556 3.05 -31.44 13.44
N ALA A 557 2.67 -31.91 14.65
CA ALA A 557 3.59 -32.17 15.74
C ALA A 557 4.64 -33.22 15.36
N GLU A 558 4.25 -34.38 14.81
CA GLU A 558 5.17 -35.42 14.35
C GLU A 558 6.17 -34.89 13.31
N PHE A 559 5.72 -34.08 12.35
CA PHE A 559 6.61 -33.45 11.37
C PHE A 559 7.64 -32.54 12.03
N ILE A 560 7.22 -31.72 12.99
CA ILE A 560 8.10 -30.83 13.74
C ILE A 560 9.12 -31.65 14.54
N LEU A 561 8.66 -32.61 15.35
CA LEU A 561 9.51 -33.42 16.22
C LEU A 561 10.48 -34.30 15.43
N ASN A 562 10.04 -34.90 14.32
CA ASN A 562 10.89 -35.67 13.42
C ASN A 562 11.93 -34.81 12.69
N SER A 563 11.64 -33.53 12.46
CA SER A 563 12.58 -32.62 11.82
C SER A 563 13.63 -32.09 12.79
N ILE A 564 13.29 -31.94 14.07
CA ILE A 564 14.25 -31.58 15.12
C ILE A 564 15.19 -32.76 15.42
N SER A 565 14.68 -33.99 15.51
CA SER A 565 15.49 -35.19 15.83
C SER A 565 16.46 -35.64 14.73
N LYS A 566 16.34 -35.09 13.51
CA LYS A 566 17.23 -35.39 12.37
C LYS A 566 18.40 -34.42 12.22
N GLN A 567 18.46 -33.36 13.03
CA GLN A 567 19.61 -32.46 13.15
C GLN A 567 20.50 -32.88 14.31
#